data_AF-A0A654C4M2-F1
#
_entry.id   AF-A0A654C4M2-F1
#
_cell.length_a   1.000
_cell.length_b   1.000
_cell.length_c   1.000
_cell.angle_alpha   90.00
_cell.angle_beta   90.00
_cell.angle_gamma   90.00
#
_symmetry.space_group_name_H-M   'P 1'
#
loop_
_entity.id
_entity.type
_entity.pdbx_description
1 polymer ?
#
loop_
_entity_poly.entity_id
_entity_poly.type
_entity_poly.pdbx_seq_one_letter_code
_entity_poly.pdbx_strand_id
1 'polypeptide(L)'
;MKDFRMQITLDEETDTYIKDYMEEHNIRYNGEAIVRICREHQSSKNTEWSLNYISEIVSKNLHEILKSELTKIRLGANSADRNTQVLIELMNGYFFANDLDLESIITTDKIEVGGVKIAKEVVAERISNARQKRIDHEASKNNVT
;
A
#
# COMPACT_ATOMS: atom_id res chain seq x y z
N MET A 1 -18.81 39.63 -26.66
CA MET A 1 -17.78 38.79 -27.31
C MET A 1 -17.84 39.07 -28.80
N LYS A 2 -16.72 39.11 -29.52
CA LYS A 2 -16.72 39.27 -30.98
C LYS A 2 -16.79 37.89 -31.63
N ASP A 3 -17.69 37.72 -32.59
CA ASP A 3 -17.81 36.49 -33.36
C ASP A 3 -16.86 36.52 -34.55
N PHE A 4 -16.18 35.40 -34.79
CA PHE A 4 -15.25 35.23 -35.91
C PHE A 4 -15.71 34.07 -36.78
N ARG A 5 -15.70 34.25 -38.10
CA ARG A 5 -15.98 33.19 -39.06
C ARG A 5 -14.68 32.52 -39.47
N MET A 6 -14.67 31.19 -39.45
CA MET A 6 -13.52 30.37 -39.80
C MET A 6 -13.97 29.27 -40.76
N GLN A 7 -13.19 29.03 -41.81
CA GLN A 7 -13.35 27.86 -42.67
C GLN A 7 -12.42 26.76 -42.17
N ILE A 8 -12.96 25.56 -41.97
CA ILE A 8 -12.23 24.40 -41.44
C ILE A 8 -12.47 23.18 -42.32
N THR A 9 -11.47 22.31 -42.39
CA THR A 9 -11.59 20.98 -42.99
C THR A 9 -11.58 19.98 -41.83
N LEU A 10 -12.56 19.07 -41.83
CA LEU A 10 -12.72 18.03 -40.82
C LEU A 10 -12.70 16.67 -41.51
N ASP A 11 -12.23 15.65 -40.80
CA ASP A 11 -12.43 14.27 -41.18
C ASP A 11 -13.89 13.85 -40.94
N GLU A 12 -14.28 12.73 -41.55
CA GLU A 12 -15.67 12.23 -41.51
C GLU A 12 -16.12 11.83 -40.10
N GLU A 13 -15.21 11.30 -39.26
CA GLU A 13 -15.52 10.92 -37.88
C GLU A 13 -15.81 12.18 -37.03
N THR A 14 -14.99 13.21 -37.16
CA THR A 14 -15.18 14.48 -36.44
C THR A 14 -16.46 15.20 -36.88
N ASP A 15 -16.79 15.21 -38.17
CA ASP A 15 -18.05 15.80 -38.65
C ASP A 15 -19.27 15.03 -38.13
N THR A 16 -19.19 13.70 -38.11
CA THR A 16 -20.24 12.83 -37.55
C THR A 16 -20.43 13.09 -36.06
N TYR A 17 -19.34 13.13 -35.28
CA TYR A 17 -19.39 13.42 -33.85
C TYR A 17 -20.05 14.78 -33.53
N ILE A 18 -19.74 15.82 -34.31
CA ILE A 18 -20.36 17.14 -34.12
C ILE A 18 -21.87 17.09 -34.40
N LYS A 19 -22.30 16.36 -35.44
CA LYS A 19 -23.72 16.19 -35.76
C LYS A 19 -24.48 15.44 -34.68
N ASP A 20 -23.92 14.33 -34.18
CA ASP A 20 -24.51 13.55 -33.10
C ASP A 20 -24.67 14.39 -31.83
N TYR A 21 -23.62 15.15 -31.48
CA TYR A 21 -23.65 16.09 -30.36
C TYR A 21 -24.70 17.20 -30.55
N MET A 22 -24.88 17.68 -31.79
CA MET A 22 -25.92 18.65 -32.11
C MET A 22 -27.32 18.10 -31.94
N GLU A 23 -27.57 16.85 -32.33
CA GLU A 23 -28.86 16.18 -32.14
C GLU A 23 -29.14 15.94 -30.65
N GLU A 24 -28.16 15.42 -29.90
CA GLU A 24 -28.28 15.15 -28.47
C GLU A 24 -28.58 16.41 -27.65
N HIS A 25 -27.92 17.52 -27.98
CA HIS A 25 -28.05 18.79 -27.26
C HIS A 25 -28.99 19.81 -27.92
N ASN A 26 -29.68 19.39 -29.00
CA ASN A 26 -30.67 20.19 -29.72
C ASN A 26 -30.13 21.53 -30.25
N ILE A 27 -28.91 21.50 -30.81
CA ILE A 27 -28.16 22.66 -31.30
C ILE A 27 -28.36 22.82 -32.81
N ARG A 28 -28.63 24.05 -33.25
CA ARG A 28 -28.94 24.33 -34.66
C ARG A 28 -27.72 24.60 -35.54
N TYR A 29 -26.62 25.09 -34.96
CA TYR A 29 -25.46 25.56 -35.70
C TYR A 29 -24.18 24.85 -35.26
N ASN A 30 -23.39 24.35 -36.22
CA ASN A 30 -22.11 23.67 -35.94
C ASN A 30 -21.15 24.57 -35.14
N GLY A 31 -21.14 25.87 -35.41
CA GLY A 31 -20.32 26.82 -34.65
C GLY A 31 -20.69 26.87 -33.17
N GLU A 32 -21.97 26.76 -32.81
CA GLU A 32 -22.40 26.73 -31.41
C GLU A 32 -22.00 25.41 -30.74
N ALA A 33 -22.14 24.28 -31.46
CA ALA A 33 -21.71 22.97 -30.96
C ALA A 33 -20.20 22.93 -30.69
N ILE A 34 -19.37 23.40 -31.64
CA ILE A 34 -17.92 23.47 -31.49
C ILE A 34 -17.53 24.34 -30.30
N VAL A 35 -18.18 25.50 -30.12
CA VAL A 35 -17.89 26.38 -28.97
C VAL A 35 -18.21 25.69 -27.64
N ARG A 36 -19.31 24.92 -27.56
CA ARG A 36 -19.65 24.17 -26.34
C ARG A 36 -18.68 23.03 -26.08
N ILE A 37 -18.38 22.21 -27.09
CA ILE A 37 -17.40 21.12 -26.99
C ILE A 37 -16.05 21.65 -26.53
N CYS A 38 -15.57 22.78 -27.09
CA CYS A 38 -14.30 23.38 -26.65
C CYS A 38 -14.34 23.85 -25.20
N ARG A 39 -15.46 24.42 -24.73
CA ARG A 39 -15.63 24.85 -23.33
C ARG A 39 -15.67 23.66 -22.38
N GLU A 40 -16.40 22.61 -22.74
CA GLU A 40 -16.49 21.37 -21.99
C GLU A 40 -15.12 20.70 -21.91
N HIS A 41 -14.40 20.58 -23.02
CA HIS A 41 -13.04 20.06 -23.06
C HIS A 41 -12.08 20.86 -22.17
N GLN A 42 -12.17 22.19 -22.19
CA GLN A 42 -11.35 23.05 -21.34
C GLN A 42 -11.70 22.86 -19.85
N SER A 43 -12.98 22.71 -19.51
CA SER A 43 -13.44 22.43 -18.15
C SER A 43 -13.01 21.04 -17.67
N SER A 44 -13.12 20.03 -18.54
CA SER A 44 -12.69 18.66 -18.29
C SER A 44 -11.19 18.59 -18.06
N LYS A 45 -10.37 19.27 -18.88
CA LYS A 45 -8.91 19.35 -18.65
C LYS A 45 -8.55 19.98 -17.30
N ASN A 46 -9.24 21.05 -16.89
CA ASN A 46 -9.03 21.65 -15.58
C ASN A 46 -9.44 20.69 -14.44
N THR A 47 -10.51 19.93 -14.63
CA THR A 47 -11.00 18.93 -13.65
C THR A 47 -10.08 17.72 -13.59
N GLU A 48 -9.53 17.28 -14.72
CA GLU A 48 -8.57 16.18 -14.78
C GLU A 48 -7.26 16.55 -14.08
N TRP A 49 -6.78 17.79 -14.28
CA TRP A 49 -5.61 18.30 -13.58
C TRP A 49 -5.83 18.37 -12.06
N SER A 50 -7.04 18.76 -11.62
CA SER A 50 -7.39 18.75 -10.20
C SER A 50 -7.56 17.34 -9.64
N LEU A 51 -8.11 16.39 -10.39
CA LEU A 51 -8.22 14.97 -10.00
C LEU A 51 -6.85 14.31 -9.84
N ASN A 52 -5.93 14.53 -10.78
CA ASN A 52 -4.56 14.01 -10.69
C ASN A 52 -3.83 14.58 -9.46
N TYR A 53 -3.96 15.88 -9.23
CA TYR A 53 -3.40 16.52 -8.04
C TYR A 53 -4.01 15.98 -6.74
N ILE A 54 -5.33 15.84 -6.68
CA ILE A 54 -6.03 15.26 -5.52
C ILE A 54 -5.57 13.81 -5.29
N SER A 55 -5.49 13.01 -6.35
CA SER A 55 -5.04 11.62 -6.29
C SER A 55 -3.62 11.51 -5.73
N GLU A 56 -2.71 12.38 -6.16
CA GLU A 56 -1.33 12.41 -5.68
C GLU A 56 -1.24 12.82 -4.20
N ILE A 57 -1.97 13.86 -3.80
CA ILE A 57 -2.03 14.32 -2.41
C ILE A 57 -2.66 13.24 -1.50
N VAL A 58 -3.74 12.60 -1.94
CA VAL A 58 -4.39 11.51 -1.19
C VAL A 58 -3.45 10.32 -1.07
N SER A 59 -2.79 9.92 -2.16
CA SER A 59 -1.84 8.81 -2.17
C SER A 59 -0.67 9.06 -1.22
N LYS A 60 -0.11 10.29 -1.23
CA LYS A 60 0.98 10.67 -0.32
C LYS A 60 0.54 10.68 1.14
N ASN A 61 -0.61 11.27 1.45
CA ASN A 61 -1.15 11.27 2.81
C ASN A 61 -1.43 9.85 3.32
N LEU A 62 -2.04 9.00 2.48
CA LEU A 62 -2.26 7.60 2.82
C LEU A 62 -0.94 6.87 3.07
N HIS A 63 0.07 7.08 2.23
CA HIS A 63 1.39 6.49 2.44
C HIS A 63 1.99 6.89 3.78
N GLU A 64 1.94 8.18 4.14
CA GLU A 64 2.49 8.70 5.40
C GLU A 64 1.74 8.14 6.62
N ILE A 65 0.41 8.12 6.58
CA ILE A 65 -0.43 7.55 7.64
C ILE A 65 -0.15 6.06 7.81
N LEU A 66 -0.21 5.29 6.71
CA LEU A 66 0.02 3.85 6.76
C LEU A 66 1.43 3.53 7.25
N LYS A 67 2.46 4.26 6.78
CA LYS A 67 3.83 4.09 7.26
C LYS A 67 3.94 4.32 8.77
N SER A 68 3.29 5.36 9.28
CA SER A 68 3.24 5.66 10.72
C SER A 68 2.57 4.54 11.51
N GLU A 69 1.38 4.11 11.09
CA GLU A 69 0.63 3.04 11.78
C GLU A 69 1.36 1.69 11.74
N LEU A 70 1.90 1.31 10.58
CA LEU A 70 2.70 0.09 10.45
C LEU A 70 3.97 0.14 11.32
N THR A 71 4.57 1.33 11.49
CA THR A 71 5.71 1.50 12.38
C THR A 71 5.31 1.29 13.84
N LYS A 72 4.16 1.83 14.27
CA LYS A 72 3.62 1.60 15.62
C LYS A 72 3.33 0.12 15.86
N ILE A 73 2.69 -0.56 14.91
CA ILE A 73 2.41 -2.00 14.98
C ILE A 73 3.72 -2.78 15.12
N ARG A 74 4.73 -2.48 14.30
CA ARG A 74 6.05 -3.12 14.38
C ARG A 74 6.71 -2.90 15.74
N LEU A 75 6.65 -1.68 16.29
CA LEU A 75 7.18 -1.38 17.62
C LEU A 75 6.43 -2.13 18.72
N GLY A 76 5.11 -2.23 18.61
CA GLY A 76 4.27 -3.02 19.51
C GLY A 76 4.61 -4.51 19.48
N ALA A 77 4.76 -5.09 18.28
CA ALA A 77 5.18 -6.48 18.11
C ALA A 77 6.56 -6.75 18.70
N ASN A 78 7.54 -5.87 18.46
CA ASN A 78 8.87 -5.97 19.05
C ASN A 78 8.84 -5.86 20.59
N SER A 79 7.98 -4.98 21.13
CA SER A 79 7.80 -4.87 22.58
C SER A 79 7.16 -6.12 23.18
N ALA A 80 6.18 -6.71 22.50
CA ALA A 80 5.54 -7.95 22.93
C ALA A 80 6.50 -9.14 22.90
N ASP A 81 7.31 -9.25 21.85
CA ASP A 81 8.36 -10.27 21.73
C ASP A 81 9.40 -10.12 22.86
N ARG A 82 9.89 -8.90 23.09
CA ARG A 82 10.81 -8.60 24.20
C ARG A 82 10.20 -8.94 25.56
N ASN A 83 8.94 -8.59 25.79
CA ASN A 83 8.25 -8.92 27.04
C ASN A 83 8.04 -10.43 27.21
N THR A 84 7.77 -11.15 26.13
CA THR A 84 7.64 -12.62 26.14
C THR A 84 8.98 -13.28 26.46
N GLN A 85 10.09 -12.76 25.92
CA GLN A 85 11.43 -13.23 26.28
C GLN A 85 11.73 -12.96 27.76
N VAL A 86 11.45 -11.76 28.27
CA VAL A 86 11.60 -11.46 29.70
C VAL A 86 10.75 -12.40 30.56
N LEU A 87 9.52 -12.71 30.15
CA LEU A 87 8.66 -13.67 30.85
C LEU A 87 9.27 -15.08 30.87
N ILE A 88 9.79 -15.55 29.73
CA ILE A 88 10.45 -16.86 29.65
C ILE A 88 11.65 -16.93 30.62
N GLU A 89 12.46 -15.87 30.70
CA GLU A 89 13.60 -15.79 31.63
C GLU A 89 13.16 -15.76 33.10
N LEU A 90 12.10 -15.02 33.41
CA LEU A 90 11.53 -14.97 34.76
C LEU A 90 10.94 -16.34 35.17
N MET A 91 10.25 -17.03 34.25
CA MET A 91 9.73 -18.38 34.50
C MET A 91 10.87 -19.37 34.73
N ASN A 92 11.93 -19.29 33.93
CA ASN A 92 13.14 -20.09 34.13
C ASN A 92 13.74 -19.86 35.53
N GLY A 93 13.89 -18.61 35.95
CA GLY A 93 14.37 -18.26 37.30
C GLY A 93 13.45 -18.73 38.43
N TYR A 94 12.13 -18.64 38.23
CA TYR A 94 11.14 -19.12 39.19
C TYR A 94 11.19 -20.64 39.39
N PHE A 95 11.32 -21.40 38.29
CA PHE A 95 11.44 -22.85 38.31
C PHE A 95 12.71 -23.32 39.02
N PHE A 96 13.83 -22.64 38.77
CA PHE A 96 15.08 -22.89 39.47
C PHE A 96 14.98 -22.59 40.97
N ALA A 97 14.42 -21.44 41.36
CA ALA A 97 14.42 -20.99 42.75
C ALA A 97 13.52 -21.82 43.68
N ASN A 98 12.47 -22.45 43.13
CA ASN A 98 11.52 -23.22 43.93
C ASN A 98 11.84 -24.72 43.97
N ASP A 99 13.02 -25.12 43.47
CA ASP A 99 13.43 -26.52 43.28
C ASP A 99 12.26 -27.38 42.76
N LEU A 100 11.47 -26.74 41.89
CA LEU A 100 10.43 -27.41 41.18
C LEU A 100 11.24 -28.25 40.19
N ASP A 101 11.58 -29.47 40.60
CA ASP A 101 11.81 -30.54 39.65
C ASP A 101 10.44 -30.81 39.06
N LEU A 102 10.13 -29.91 38.15
CA LEU A 102 8.99 -29.95 37.32
C LEU A 102 9.23 -31.18 36.45
N GLU A 103 9.07 -32.41 36.95
CA GLU A 103 8.44 -33.47 36.18
C GLU A 103 7.10 -32.96 35.62
N SER A 104 6.55 -31.96 36.31
CA SER A 104 5.45 -31.09 35.92
C SER A 104 5.94 -29.66 35.71
N ILE A 105 6.20 -29.32 34.42
CA ILE A 105 6.94 -28.23 33.71
C ILE A 105 8.44 -28.52 33.46
N ILE A 106 8.71 -29.72 32.94
CA ILE A 106 10.04 -30.13 32.52
C ILE A 106 10.54 -29.15 31.46
N THR A 107 11.66 -28.48 31.73
CA THR A 107 12.31 -27.55 30.81
C THR A 107 13.11 -28.31 29.75
N THR A 108 13.34 -27.69 28.58
CA THR A 108 13.88 -28.37 27.39
C THR A 108 15.25 -29.00 27.53
N ASP A 109 16.00 -28.60 28.53
CA ASP A 109 17.41 -28.96 28.62
C ASP A 109 17.60 -30.22 29.49
N LYS A 110 16.57 -30.66 30.25
CA LYS A 110 16.55 -31.94 31.00
C LYS A 110 15.97 -33.08 30.16
N ILE A 111 14.74 -32.90 29.71
CA ILE A 111 14.11 -33.69 28.66
C ILE A 111 13.52 -32.65 27.73
N GLU A 112 14.14 -32.49 26.57
CA GLU A 112 13.52 -31.77 25.49
C GLU A 112 12.32 -32.58 25.04
N VAL A 113 11.16 -32.29 25.63
CA VAL A 113 9.89 -32.85 25.20
C VAL A 113 9.75 -32.52 23.72
N GLY A 114 9.43 -33.52 22.90
CA GLY A 114 9.49 -33.37 21.44
C GLY A 114 8.75 -32.15 20.93
N GLY A 115 7.66 -31.74 21.60
CA GLY A 115 6.92 -30.53 21.28
C GLY A 115 7.75 -29.24 21.35
N VAL A 116 8.67 -29.11 22.31
CA VAL A 116 9.49 -27.89 22.43
C VAL A 116 10.70 -27.92 21.49
N LYS A 117 11.24 -29.11 21.19
CA LYS A 117 12.28 -29.26 20.16
C LYS A 117 11.78 -28.82 18.79
N ILE A 118 10.61 -29.34 18.39
CA ILE A 118 9.94 -28.96 17.15
C ILE A 118 9.63 -27.46 17.14
N ALA A 119 9.22 -26.88 18.29
CA ALA A 119 8.98 -25.44 18.39
C ALA A 119 10.25 -24.61 18.17
N LYS A 120 11.39 -25.01 18.76
CA LYS A 120 12.68 -24.32 18.57
C LYS A 120 13.16 -24.41 17.12
N GLU A 121 13.04 -25.56 16.48
CA GLU A 121 13.44 -25.74 15.06
C GLU A 121 12.57 -24.91 14.12
N VAL A 122 11.25 -24.95 14.30
CA VAL A 122 10.30 -24.15 13.51
C VAL A 122 10.54 -22.65 13.68
N VAL A 123 10.88 -22.19 14.90
CA VAL A 123 11.18 -20.77 15.16
C VAL A 123 12.53 -20.37 14.54
N ALA A 124 13.57 -21.21 14.69
CA ALA A 124 14.88 -20.94 14.11
C ALA A 124 14.84 -20.89 12.57
N GLU A 125 14.13 -21.81 11.93
CA GLU A 125 13.95 -21.82 10.47
C GLU A 125 13.16 -20.60 9.99
N ARG A 126 12.12 -20.19 10.74
CA ARG A 126 11.37 -18.96 10.43
C ARG A 126 12.23 -17.71 10.51
N ILE A 127 13.04 -17.57 11.56
CA ILE A 127 13.91 -16.40 11.75
C ILE A 127 14.98 -16.36 10.67
N SER A 128 15.58 -17.50 10.35
CA SER A 128 16.58 -17.61 9.29
C SER A 128 16.00 -17.19 7.93
N ASN A 129 14.85 -17.76 7.55
CA ASN A 129 14.17 -17.44 6.30
C ASN A 129 13.72 -15.96 6.24
N ALA A 130 13.28 -15.36 7.35
CA ALA A 130 12.93 -13.94 7.41
C ALA A 130 14.16 -13.03 7.24
N ARG A 131 15.28 -13.40 7.86
CA ARG A 131 16.54 -12.66 7.75
C ARG A 131 17.11 -12.71 6.34
N GLN A 132 17.06 -13.88 5.70
CA GLN A 132 17.58 -14.08 4.35
C GLN A 132 16.76 -13.32 3.31
N LYS A 133 15.43 -13.42 3.38
CA LYS A 133 14.53 -12.62 2.52
C LYS A 133 14.75 -11.11 2.63
N ARG A 134 15.08 -10.60 3.83
CA ARG A 134 15.39 -9.17 4.03
C ARG A 134 16.72 -8.79 3.38
N ILE A 135 17.75 -9.62 3.55
CA ILE A 135 19.07 -9.38 2.96
C ILE A 135 18.99 -9.40 1.42
N ASP A 136 18.28 -10.37 0.84
CA ASP A 136 18.08 -10.46 -0.61
C ASP A 136 17.30 -9.25 -1.16
N HIS A 137 16.32 -8.77 -0.40
CA HIS A 137 15.54 -7.58 -0.75
C HIS A 137 16.36 -6.28 -0.70
N GLU A 138 17.30 -6.17 0.23
CA GLU A 138 18.19 -5.00 0.35
C GLU A 138 19.30 -5.03 -0.71
N ALA A 139 19.85 -6.21 -1.01
CA ALA A 139 20.85 -6.38 -2.06
C ALA A 139 20.30 -6.12 -3.47
N SER A 140 19.07 -6.57 -3.76
CA SER A 140 18.43 -6.33 -5.06
C SER A 140 18.11 -4.84 -5.30
N LYS A 141 17.84 -4.06 -4.25
CA LYS A 141 17.63 -2.60 -4.36
C LYS A 141 18.90 -1.81 -4.65
N ASN A 142 20.06 -2.30 -4.20
CA ASN A 142 21.33 -1.59 -4.35
C ASN A 142 22.07 -1.89 -5.67
N ASN A 143 21.62 -2.88 -6.44
CA ASN A 143 22.24 -3.27 -7.72
C ASN A 143 21.56 -2.66 -8.96
N VAL A 144 20.59 -1.75 -8.79
CA VAL A 144 19.87 -1.11 -9.92
C VAL A 144 20.05 0.42 -9.90
N THR A 145 21.14 0.93 -9.30
CA THR A 145 21.53 2.36 -9.36
C THR A 145 23.03 2.47 -9.51
#